data_AF-A0A353KSF6-F1
#
_entry.id   AF-A0A353KSF6-F1
#
_cell.length_a   1.000
_cell.length_b   1.000
_cell.length_c   1.000
_cell.angle_alpha   90.00
_cell.angle_beta   90.00
_cell.angle_gamma   90.00
#
_symmetry.space_group_name_H-M   'P 1'
#
loop_
_entity.id
_entity.type
_entity.pdbx_description
1 polymer ?
#
loop_
_entity_poly.entity_id
_entity_poly.type
_entity_poly.pdbx_seq_one_letter_code
_entity_poly.pdbx_strand_id
1 'polypeptide(L)'
;MNTVEIFSILENFGAEIFLCAFAVCAACFFLRKLFPRIPFKAETAIRSVLSVAFCTMVVVAKTGDFSSLFERSTTVFGVSFAICSIFRGEKQADAVSELVSLFVPESEKAAAMEKIEKCETAEEIGATLTEFAGGVPEDTVKVFSETIYVCLSERSARKTL
;
A
#
# COMPACT_ATOMS: atom_id res chain seq x y z
N MET A 1 -4.69 8.34 18.72
CA MET A 1 -5.19 7.04 18.22
C MET A 1 -4.33 6.48 17.08
N ASN A 2 -3.09 6.95 16.87
CA ASN A 2 -2.26 6.57 15.71
C ASN A 2 -1.23 5.47 16.02
N THR A 3 -0.95 5.21 17.30
CA THR A 3 0.06 4.23 17.72
C THR A 3 -0.40 2.80 17.50
N VAL A 4 -1.65 2.47 17.83
CA VAL A 4 -2.22 1.11 17.66
C VAL A 4 -2.20 0.68 16.19
N GLU A 5 -2.56 1.59 15.28
CA GLU A 5 -2.59 1.35 13.83
C GLU A 5 -1.17 1.08 13.27
N ILE A 6 -0.16 1.80 13.78
CA ILE A 6 1.25 1.59 13.41
C ILE A 6 1.77 0.25 13.95
N PHE A 7 1.37 -0.14 15.17
CA PHE A 7 1.76 -1.43 15.75
C PHE A 7 1.14 -2.61 15.00
N SER A 8 -0.11 -2.49 14.53
CA SER A 8 -0.76 -3.50 13.67
C SER A 8 0.00 -3.72 12.37
N ILE A 9 0.44 -2.64 11.70
CA ILE A 9 1.30 -2.75 10.50
C ILE A 9 2.64 -3.42 10.84
N LEU A 10 3.24 -3.06 11.97
CA LEU A 10 4.51 -3.63 12.41
C LEU A 10 4.41 -5.13 12.71
N GLU A 11 3.32 -5.57 13.35
CA GLU A 11 3.06 -6.97 13.69
C GLU A 11 2.77 -7.82 12.44
N ASN A 12 1.99 -7.29 11.48
CA ASN A 12 1.60 -8.03 10.28
C ASN A 12 2.72 -8.14 9.23
N PHE A 13 3.55 -7.10 9.07
CA PHE A 13 4.54 -7.05 7.98
C PHE A 13 6.00 -7.10 8.46
N GLY A 14 6.24 -6.95 9.77
CA GLY A 14 7.56 -6.99 10.37
C GLY A 14 8.34 -5.67 10.30
N ALA A 15 9.34 -5.55 11.19
CA ALA A 15 10.09 -4.32 11.40
C ALA A 15 10.89 -3.84 10.18
N GLU A 16 11.41 -4.76 9.36
CA GLU A 16 12.21 -4.40 8.19
C GLU A 16 11.35 -3.75 7.10
N ILE A 17 10.17 -4.32 6.83
CA ILE A 17 9.20 -3.76 5.88
C ILE A 17 8.67 -2.43 6.38
N PHE A 18 8.33 -2.36 7.68
CA PHE A 18 7.85 -1.13 8.30
C PHE A 18 8.88 0.01 8.17
N LEU A 19 10.15 -0.24 8.49
CA LEU A 19 11.21 0.77 8.41
C LEU A 19 11.40 1.27 6.97
N CYS A 20 11.42 0.35 5.99
CA CYS A 20 11.54 0.72 4.58
C CYS A 20 10.33 1.55 4.12
N ALA A 21 9.11 1.11 4.44
CA ALA A 21 7.89 1.80 4.05
C ALA A 21 7.78 3.19 4.70
N PHE A 22 8.24 3.34 5.95
CA PHE A 22 8.33 4.63 6.62
C PHE A 22 9.34 5.56 5.92
N ALA A 23 10.52 5.06 5.55
CA ALA A 23 11.52 5.82 4.81
C ALA A 23 11.00 6.30 3.45
N VAL A 24 10.27 5.43 2.74
CA VAL A 24 9.56 5.77 1.49
C VAL A 24 8.55 6.91 1.75
N CYS A 25 7.73 6.81 2.79
CA CYS A 25 6.77 7.85 3.14
C CYS A 25 7.43 9.20 3.45
N ALA A 26 8.52 9.19 4.22
CA ALA A 26 9.27 10.39 4.54
C ALA A 26 9.85 11.03 3.26
N ALA A 27 10.43 10.23 2.37
CA ALA A 27 10.96 10.70 1.09
C ALA A 27 9.85 11.31 0.21
N CYS A 28 8.69 10.65 0.07
CA CYS A 28 7.54 11.19 -0.65
C CYS A 28 7.00 12.49 -0.01
N PHE A 29 7.07 12.62 1.31
CA PHE A 29 6.71 13.86 2.00
C PHE A 29 7.66 15.02 1.67
N PHE A 30 8.97 14.79 1.72
CA PHE A 30 9.95 15.80 1.29
C PHE A 30 9.79 16.16 -0.19
N LEU A 31 9.52 15.17 -1.04
CA LEU A 31 9.28 15.36 -2.46
C LEU A 31 8.07 16.28 -2.71
N ARG A 32 6.96 16.09 -2.01
CA ARG A 32 5.79 17.00 -2.10
C ARG A 32 6.11 18.41 -1.62
N LYS A 33 7.03 18.60 -0.67
CA LYS A 33 7.48 19.95 -0.28
C LYS A 33 8.30 20.63 -1.37
N LEU A 34 9.16 19.88 -2.06
CA LEU A 34 9.97 20.39 -3.17
C LEU A 34 9.15 20.60 -4.44
N PHE A 35 8.16 19.73 -4.68
CA PHE A 35 7.28 19.73 -5.84
C PHE A 35 5.81 19.65 -5.42
N PRO A 36 5.19 20.77 -4.96
CA PRO A 36 3.83 20.77 -4.42
C PRO A 36 2.73 20.36 -5.41
N ARG A 37 3.04 20.40 -6.72
CA ARG A 37 2.12 20.03 -7.80
C ARG A 37 2.52 18.71 -8.47
N ILE A 38 3.28 17.86 -7.79
CA ILE A 38 3.65 16.57 -8.37
C ILE A 38 2.38 15.76 -8.69
N PRO A 39 2.21 15.28 -9.94
CA PRO A 39 1.08 14.42 -10.28
C PRO A 39 1.13 13.13 -9.47
N PHE A 40 -0.05 12.64 -9.06
CA PHE A 40 -0.17 11.39 -8.31
C PHE A 40 0.59 10.22 -8.98
N LYS A 41 0.41 10.03 -10.30
CA LYS A 41 1.11 8.99 -11.06
C LYS A 41 2.64 9.08 -10.95
N ALA A 42 3.19 10.30 -10.92
CA ALA A 42 4.62 10.52 -10.77
C ALA A 42 5.09 10.24 -9.34
N GLU A 43 4.33 10.65 -8.32
CA GLU A 43 4.62 10.29 -6.93
C GLU A 43 4.59 8.78 -6.73
N THR A 44 3.61 8.09 -7.29
CA THR A 44 3.48 6.63 -7.25
C THR A 44 4.66 5.94 -7.92
N ALA A 45 5.10 6.42 -9.10
CA ALA A 45 6.29 5.89 -9.75
C ALA A 45 7.54 6.05 -8.88
N ILE A 46 7.73 7.23 -8.27
CA ILE A 46 8.85 7.49 -7.36
C ILE A 46 8.76 6.60 -6.12
N ARG A 47 7.57 6.44 -5.55
CA ARG A 47 7.31 5.55 -4.41
C ARG A 47 7.68 4.11 -4.74
N SER A 48 7.36 3.63 -5.93
CA SER A 48 7.76 2.30 -6.41
C SER A 48 9.28 2.16 -6.49
N VAL A 49 9.96 3.12 -7.13
CA VAL A 49 11.43 3.12 -7.24
C VAL A 49 12.09 3.15 -5.87
N LEU A 50 11.60 3.98 -4.95
CA LEU A 50 12.12 4.06 -3.59
C LEU A 50 11.89 2.77 -2.81
N SER A 51 10.74 2.12 -3.00
CA SER A 51 10.44 0.84 -2.34
C SER A 51 11.45 -0.24 -2.74
N VAL A 52 11.77 -0.33 -4.03
CA VAL A 52 12.82 -1.23 -4.54
C VAL A 52 14.20 -0.85 -4.00
N ALA A 53 14.54 0.44 -4.01
CA ALA A 53 15.85 0.93 -3.55
C ALA A 53 16.07 0.64 -2.06
N PHE A 54 15.10 0.95 -1.20
CA PHE A 54 15.18 0.68 0.23
C PHE A 54 15.16 -0.81 0.55
N CYS A 55 14.32 -1.61 -0.13
CA CYS A 55 14.36 -3.06 0.03
C CYS A 55 15.71 -3.65 -0.38
N THR A 56 16.31 -3.16 -1.47
CA THR A 56 17.64 -3.62 -1.90
C THR A 56 18.70 -3.26 -0.85
N MET A 57 18.68 -2.03 -0.32
CA MET A 57 19.65 -1.62 0.71
C MET A 57 19.52 -2.39 2.02
N VAL A 58 18.31 -2.80 2.42
CA VAL A 58 18.08 -3.46 3.72
C VAL A 58 18.10 -4.98 3.63
N VAL A 59 17.44 -5.55 2.62
CA VAL A 59 17.24 -6.99 2.49
C VAL A 59 18.41 -7.61 1.75
N VAL A 60 18.72 -7.13 0.55
CA VAL A 60 19.81 -7.71 -0.26
C VAL A 60 21.16 -7.53 0.43
N ALA A 61 21.41 -6.40 1.10
CA ALA A 61 22.65 -6.19 1.85
C ALA A 61 22.80 -7.12 3.06
N LYS A 62 21.71 -7.66 3.62
CA LYS A 62 21.72 -8.56 4.78
C LYS A 62 21.67 -10.04 4.39
N THR A 63 20.84 -10.41 3.43
CA THR A 63 20.53 -11.82 3.11
C THR A 63 21.13 -12.28 1.79
N GLY A 64 21.48 -11.35 0.90
CA GLY A 64 21.92 -11.66 -0.47
C GLY A 64 20.83 -12.30 -1.35
N ASP A 65 19.59 -12.39 -0.86
CA ASP A 65 18.48 -13.02 -1.57
C ASP A 65 17.77 -12.01 -2.48
N PHE A 66 18.13 -12.05 -3.76
CA PHE A 66 17.48 -11.25 -4.79
C PHE A 66 16.14 -11.83 -5.24
N SER A 67 15.85 -13.11 -4.95
CA SER A 67 14.63 -13.77 -5.42
C SER A 67 13.38 -13.24 -4.72
N SER A 68 13.49 -12.89 -3.44
CA SER A 68 12.42 -12.26 -2.66
C SER A 68 12.34 -10.73 -2.80
N LEU A 69 13.24 -10.11 -3.57
CA LEU A 69 13.32 -8.65 -3.68
C LEU A 69 12.02 -8.06 -4.26
N PHE A 70 11.45 -8.68 -5.28
CA PHE A 70 10.24 -8.20 -5.94
C PHE A 70 9.03 -8.19 -4.98
N GLU A 71 8.80 -9.31 -4.29
CA GLU A 71 7.70 -9.46 -3.31
C GLU A 71 7.85 -8.48 -2.14
N ARG A 72 9.04 -8.39 -1.56
CA ARG A 72 9.31 -7.49 -0.43
C ARG A 72 9.19 -6.01 -0.85
N SER A 73 9.66 -5.65 -2.04
CA SER A 73 9.55 -4.28 -2.56
C SER A 73 8.09 -3.90 -2.82
N THR A 74 7.30 -4.85 -3.32
CA THR A 74 5.85 -4.68 -3.53
C THR A 74 5.13 -4.49 -2.20
N THR A 75 5.54 -5.24 -1.17
CA THR A 75 5.01 -5.09 0.19
C THR A 75 5.37 -3.73 0.79
N VAL A 76 6.63 -3.30 0.69
CA VAL A 76 7.06 -1.96 1.12
C VAL A 76 6.26 -0.86 0.41
N PHE A 77 6.03 -1.03 -0.89
CA PHE A 77 5.23 -0.09 -1.65
C PHE A 77 3.80 -0.01 -1.13
N GLY A 78 3.10 -1.13 -0.98
CA GLY A 78 1.73 -1.16 -0.44
C GLY A 78 1.66 -0.59 0.98
N VAL A 79 2.51 -1.08 1.89
CA VAL A 79 2.55 -0.63 3.29
C VAL A 79 2.87 0.86 3.40
N SER A 80 3.65 1.43 2.48
CA SER A 80 3.91 2.88 2.49
C SER A 80 2.63 3.69 2.26
N PHE A 81 1.66 3.24 1.44
CA PHE A 81 0.36 3.92 1.34
C PHE A 81 -0.40 3.87 2.66
N ALA A 82 -0.41 2.72 3.33
CA ALA A 82 -1.07 2.55 4.62
C ALA A 82 -0.47 3.50 5.67
N ILE A 83 0.85 3.50 5.84
CA ILE A 83 1.57 4.40 6.76
C ILE A 83 1.28 5.87 6.44
N CYS A 84 1.42 6.28 5.17
CA CYS A 84 1.19 7.66 4.77
C CYS A 84 -0.26 8.12 5.05
N SER A 85 -1.25 7.24 4.88
CA SER A 85 -2.65 7.53 5.19
C SER A 85 -2.88 7.83 6.68
N ILE A 86 -2.22 7.08 7.58
CA ILE A 86 -2.28 7.28 9.03
C ILE A 86 -1.67 8.64 9.41
N PHE A 87 -0.51 8.98 8.85
CA PHE A 87 0.23 10.19 9.23
C PHE A 87 -0.32 11.48 8.63
N ARG A 88 -0.87 11.44 7.41
CA ARG A 88 -1.36 12.65 6.74
C ARG A 88 -2.80 13.00 7.10
N GLY A 89 -3.56 12.09 7.69
CA GLY A 89 -5.00 12.28 7.91
C GLY A 89 -5.78 12.48 6.60
N GLU A 90 -5.16 12.21 5.44
CA GLU A 90 -5.85 12.05 4.16
C GLU A 90 -6.89 10.95 4.37
N LYS A 91 -8.13 11.14 3.88
CA LYS A 91 -9.19 10.17 4.11
C LYS A 91 -8.67 8.83 3.61
N GLN A 92 -8.64 7.78 4.45
CA GLN A 92 -8.21 6.43 4.04
C GLN A 92 -8.91 5.94 2.75
N ALA A 93 -10.09 6.49 2.44
CA ALA A 93 -10.79 6.33 1.17
C ALA A 93 -9.94 6.71 -0.06
N ASP A 94 -9.09 7.75 0.04
CA ASP A 94 -8.20 8.20 -1.03
C ASP A 94 -7.05 7.19 -1.21
N ALA A 95 -6.46 6.66 -0.13
CA ALA A 95 -5.39 5.65 -0.23
C ALA A 95 -5.88 4.31 -0.81
N VAL A 96 -7.04 3.81 -0.37
CA VAL A 96 -7.63 2.58 -0.94
C VAL A 96 -8.03 2.81 -2.40
N SER A 97 -8.70 3.93 -2.69
CA SER A 97 -9.06 4.34 -4.05
C SER A 97 -7.84 4.46 -4.97
N GLU A 98 -6.73 4.99 -4.45
CA GLU A 98 -5.46 5.11 -5.14
C GLU A 98 -4.83 3.75 -5.42
N LEU A 99 -4.81 2.84 -4.43
CA LEU A 99 -4.30 1.47 -4.60
C LEU A 99 -5.13 0.68 -5.63
N VAL A 100 -6.46 0.81 -5.58
CA VAL A 100 -7.36 0.18 -6.55
C VAL A 100 -7.15 0.72 -7.97
N SER A 101 -6.91 2.03 -8.12
CA SER A 101 -6.57 2.66 -9.41
C SER A 101 -5.28 2.15 -10.05
N LEU A 102 -4.40 1.45 -9.31
CA LEU A 102 -3.20 0.86 -9.89
C LEU A 102 -3.51 -0.37 -10.76
N PHE A 103 -4.63 -1.04 -10.49
CA PHE A 103 -4.96 -2.34 -11.09
C PHE A 103 -6.26 -2.30 -11.88
N VAL A 104 -7.22 -1.49 -11.42
CA VAL A 104 -8.56 -1.41 -11.99
C VAL A 104 -8.63 -0.22 -12.94
N PRO A 105 -9.11 -0.42 -14.19
CA PRO A 105 -9.38 0.68 -15.10
C PRO A 105 -10.32 1.72 -14.49
N GLU A 106 -10.09 3.01 -14.77
CA GLU A 106 -10.89 4.10 -14.17
C GLU A 106 -12.40 3.95 -14.46
N SER A 107 -12.77 3.35 -15.60
CA SER A 107 -14.16 3.05 -15.97
C SER A 107 -14.86 2.05 -15.05
N GLU A 108 -14.09 1.17 -14.39
CA GLU A 108 -14.60 0.08 -13.55
C GLU A 108 -14.33 0.31 -12.06
N LYS A 109 -13.50 1.31 -11.74
CA LYS A 109 -13.07 1.64 -10.38
C LYS A 109 -14.23 1.81 -9.39
N ALA A 110 -15.29 2.50 -9.79
CA ALA A 110 -16.44 2.73 -8.90
C ALA A 110 -17.12 1.41 -8.50
N ALA A 111 -17.32 0.50 -9.45
CA ALA A 111 -17.90 -0.82 -9.21
C ALA A 111 -16.98 -1.71 -8.37
N ALA A 112 -15.67 -1.68 -8.66
CA ALA A 112 -14.67 -2.40 -7.88
C ALA A 112 -14.61 -1.91 -6.42
N MET A 113 -14.61 -0.60 -6.20
CA MET A 113 -14.63 -0.01 -4.85
C MET A 113 -15.89 -0.40 -4.07
N GLU A 114 -17.06 -0.39 -4.70
CA GLU A 114 -18.32 -0.80 -4.03
C GLU A 114 -18.30 -2.26 -3.57
N LYS A 115 -17.68 -3.15 -4.36
CA LYS A 115 -17.46 -4.56 -3.97
C LYS A 115 -16.41 -4.68 -2.87
N ILE A 116 -15.26 -4.02 -3.02
CA ILE A 116 -14.15 -4.05 -2.05
C ILE A 116 -14.58 -3.56 -0.67
N GLU A 117 -15.41 -2.51 -0.58
CA GLU A 117 -15.91 -2.00 0.70
C GLU A 117 -16.85 -2.99 1.44
N LYS A 118 -17.38 -4.00 0.75
CA LYS A 118 -18.25 -5.05 1.32
C LYS A 118 -17.48 -6.32 1.67
N CYS A 119 -16.21 -6.44 1.28
CA CYS A 119 -15.38 -7.60 1.58
C CYS A 119 -15.01 -7.64 3.07
N GLU A 120 -15.02 -8.83 3.65
CA GLU A 120 -14.67 -9.09 5.05
C GLU A 120 -13.27 -9.69 5.22
N THR A 121 -12.64 -10.13 4.12
CA THR A 121 -11.30 -10.72 4.13
C THR A 121 -10.41 -10.16 3.02
N ALA A 122 -9.09 -10.26 3.21
CA ALA A 122 -8.10 -9.94 2.18
C ALA A 122 -8.22 -10.84 0.94
N GLU A 123 -8.71 -12.07 1.09
CA GLU A 123 -8.92 -13.01 -0.01
C GLU A 123 -10.06 -12.57 -0.93
N GLU A 124 -11.17 -12.09 -0.36
CA GLU A 124 -12.30 -11.53 -1.12
C GLU A 124 -11.91 -10.25 -1.86
N ILE A 125 -11.09 -9.40 -1.23
CA ILE A 125 -10.52 -8.21 -1.88
C ILE A 125 -9.62 -8.64 -3.04
N GLY A 126 -8.78 -9.67 -2.85
CA GLY A 126 -7.91 -10.20 -3.90
C GLY A 126 -8.69 -10.78 -5.09
N ALA A 127 -9.76 -11.53 -4.82
CA ALA A 127 -10.66 -12.05 -5.85
C ALA A 127 -11.34 -10.91 -6.63
N THR A 128 -11.80 -9.88 -5.92
CA THR A 128 -12.39 -8.69 -6.54
C THR A 128 -11.35 -7.96 -7.41
N LEU A 129 -10.15 -7.70 -6.90
CA LEU A 129 -9.09 -7.08 -7.70
C LEU A 129 -8.79 -7.91 -8.95
N THR A 130 -8.72 -9.23 -8.85
CA THR A 130 -8.47 -10.12 -10.00
C THR A 130 -9.59 -10.07 -11.04
N GLU A 131 -10.85 -9.97 -10.60
CA GLU A 131 -12.01 -9.82 -11.50
C GLU A 131 -11.91 -8.56 -12.37
N PHE A 132 -11.43 -7.45 -11.78
CA PHE A 132 -11.37 -6.14 -12.43
C PHE A 132 -9.99 -5.79 -13.01
N ALA A 133 -8.95 -6.57 -12.71
CA ALA A 133 -7.58 -6.30 -13.13
C ALA A 133 -7.19 -7.13 -14.35
N GLY A 134 -6.75 -6.46 -15.42
CA GLY A 134 -6.40 -7.07 -16.70
C GLY A 134 -5.05 -7.80 -16.73
N GLY A 135 -4.85 -8.82 -15.88
CA GLY A 135 -3.67 -9.70 -15.92
C GLY A 135 -2.55 -9.33 -14.95
N VAL A 136 -2.90 -8.88 -13.74
CA VAL A 136 -1.94 -8.58 -12.67
C VAL A 136 -1.43 -9.90 -12.05
N PRO A 137 -0.12 -10.03 -11.74
CA PRO A 137 0.41 -11.24 -11.10
C PRO A 137 -0.25 -11.53 -9.75
N GLU A 138 -0.53 -12.80 -9.48
CA GLU A 138 -1.24 -13.26 -8.27
C GLU A 138 -0.56 -12.81 -6.97
N ASP A 139 0.77 -12.89 -6.89
CA ASP A 139 1.54 -12.42 -5.73
C ASP A 139 1.40 -10.91 -5.49
N THR A 140 1.25 -10.14 -6.57
CA THR A 140 1.00 -8.70 -6.46
C THR A 140 -0.41 -8.48 -5.91
N VAL A 141 -1.42 -9.16 -6.47
CA VAL A 141 -2.80 -9.06 -5.98
C VAL A 141 -2.90 -9.38 -4.49
N LYS A 142 -2.24 -10.44 -4.03
CA LYS A 142 -2.22 -10.85 -2.62
C LYS A 142 -1.68 -9.75 -1.70
N VAL A 143 -0.50 -9.21 -2.01
CA VAL A 143 0.13 -8.16 -1.17
C VAL A 143 -0.74 -6.90 -1.11
N PHE A 144 -1.34 -6.51 -2.24
CA PHE A 144 -2.20 -5.34 -2.28
C PHE A 144 -3.55 -5.57 -1.61
N SER A 145 -4.10 -6.78 -1.68
CA SER A 145 -5.36 -7.09 -1.01
C SER A 145 -5.19 -7.12 0.52
N GLU A 146 -4.07 -7.64 1.03
CA GLU A 146 -3.68 -7.55 2.44
C GLU A 146 -3.52 -6.09 2.89
N THR A 147 -2.85 -5.27 2.08
CA THR A 147 -2.67 -3.83 2.36
C THR A 147 -4.01 -3.10 2.41
N ILE A 148 -4.89 -3.34 1.43
CA ILE A 148 -6.22 -2.71 1.36
C ILE A 148 -7.08 -3.19 2.53
N TYR A 149 -7.02 -4.48 2.88
CA TYR A 149 -7.74 -5.04 4.02
C TYR A 149 -7.38 -4.33 5.31
N VAL A 150 -6.08 -4.16 5.59
CA VAL A 150 -5.59 -3.42 6.77
C VAL A 150 -6.07 -1.96 6.73
N CYS A 151 -6.11 -1.31 5.57
CA CYS A 151 -6.62 0.05 5.47
C CYS A 151 -8.14 0.16 5.74
N LEU A 152 -8.92 -0.86 5.37
CA LEU A 152 -10.37 -0.90 5.52
C LEU A 152 -10.83 -1.35 6.90
N SER A 153 -10.19 -2.34 7.50
CA SER A 153 -10.52 -2.83 8.85
C SER A 153 -10.35 -1.72 9.89
N GLU A 154 -9.29 -0.93 9.77
CA GLU A 154 -9.04 0.25 10.60
C GLU A 154 -10.08 1.35 10.39
N ARG A 155 -10.64 1.50 9.18
CA ARG A 155 -11.73 2.44 8.90
C ARG A 155 -13.02 2.05 9.62
N SER A 156 -13.34 0.75 9.65
CA SER A 156 -14.53 0.23 10.34
C SER A 156 -14.43 0.42 11.85
N ALA A 157 -13.24 0.24 12.44
CA ALA A 157 -13.00 0.49 13.86
C ALA A 157 -13.21 1.97 14.28
N ARG A 158 -13.06 2.92 13.35
CA ARG A 158 -13.31 4.36 13.60
C ARG A 158 -14.78 4.77 13.54
N LYS A 159 -15.67 3.99 12.90
CA LYS A 159 -17.11 4.32 12.81
C LYS A 159 -17.91 3.92 14.06
N THR A 160 -17.33 3.06 14.91
CA THR A 160 -17.94 2.51 16.12
C THR A 160 -17.57 3.24 17.41
N LEU A 161 -16.76 4.30 17.33
CA LEU A 161 -16.38 5.22 18.42
C LEU A 161 -17.04 6.59 18.21
#